data_AF-A0A938Q5A5-F1
#
_entry.id   AF-A0A938Q5A5-F1
#
_cell.length_a   1.000
_cell.length_b   1.000
_cell.length_c   1.000
_cell.angle_alpha   90.00
_cell.angle_beta   90.00
_cell.angle_gamma   90.00
#
_symmetry.space_group_name_H-M   'P 1'
#
loop_
_entity.id
_entity.type
_entity.pdbx_description
1 polymer ?
#
loop_
_entity_poly.entity_id
_entity_poly.type
_entity_poly.pdbx_seq_one_letter_code
_entity_poly.pdbx_strand_id
1 'polypeptide(L)'
;MKGIADTGFLVGFANRNDRYHKWALNLASRVTEPLLTCEAVLAETAFHLRSVPLVLAMMRDGLIALAFDCQDHLPQLAALASRYGDRQPDLADLCIIRMSELYPHHSVITVDGEDFRIYRRNKREAIPLICPPVAR
;
A
#
# COMPACT_ATOMS: atom_id res chain seq x y z
N MET A 1 -13.91 5.91 3.82
CA MET A 1 -13.00 4.95 4.52
C MET A 1 -11.61 5.55 4.62
N LYS A 2 -10.81 5.15 5.63
CA LYS A 2 -9.40 5.54 5.78
C LYS A 2 -8.51 4.34 5.50
N GLY A 3 -7.43 4.52 4.75
CA GLY A 3 -6.56 3.41 4.38
C GLY A 3 -5.19 3.84 3.89
N ILE A 4 -4.27 2.88 3.89
CA ILE A 4 -2.94 2.98 3.30
C ILE A 4 -2.99 2.23 1.98
N ALA A 5 -2.69 2.89 0.87
CA ALA A 5 -2.69 2.29 -0.45
C ALA A 5 -1.34 1.65 -0.77
N ASP A 6 -1.39 0.38 -1.15
CA ASP A 6 -0.29 -0.40 -1.71
C ASP A 6 -0.25 -0.33 -3.25
N THR A 7 0.88 -0.69 -3.84
CA THR A 7 1.14 -0.73 -5.30
C THR A 7 0.05 -1.52 -6.02
N GLY A 8 -0.28 -2.72 -5.56
CA GLY A 8 -1.25 -3.59 -6.23
C GLY A 8 -2.65 -2.98 -6.31
N PHE A 9 -3.07 -2.22 -5.29
CA PHE A 9 -4.34 -1.49 -5.34
C PHE A 9 -4.32 -0.36 -6.36
N LEU A 10 -3.25 0.46 -6.40
CA LEU A 10 -3.13 1.59 -7.33
C LEU A 10 -3.05 1.12 -8.78
N VAL A 11 -2.31 0.03 -9.03
CA VAL A 11 -2.26 -0.60 -10.35
C VAL A 11 -3.63 -1.14 -10.74
N GLY A 12 -4.31 -1.87 -9.85
CA GLY A 12 -5.66 -2.35 -10.08
C GLY A 12 -6.63 -1.21 -10.38
N PHE A 13 -6.56 -0.11 -9.64
CA PHE A 13 -7.41 1.06 -9.86
C PHE A 13 -7.19 1.69 -11.24
N ALA A 14 -5.94 1.91 -11.65
CA ALA A 14 -5.63 2.64 -12.88
C ALA A 14 -5.62 1.79 -14.16
N ASN A 15 -5.35 0.48 -14.05
CA ASN A 15 -5.28 -0.42 -15.20
C ASN A 15 -6.61 -1.15 -15.42
N ARG A 16 -7.36 -0.74 -16.45
CA ARG A 16 -8.66 -1.35 -16.81
C ARG A 16 -8.62 -2.85 -17.13
N ASN A 17 -7.45 -3.36 -17.52
CA ASN A 17 -7.24 -4.76 -17.85
C ASN A 17 -6.75 -5.59 -16.65
N ASP A 18 -6.54 -4.96 -15.50
CA ASP A 18 -6.12 -5.66 -14.29
C ASP A 18 -7.26 -6.54 -13.74
N ARG A 19 -6.92 -7.75 -13.30
CA ARG A 19 -7.90 -8.70 -12.72
C ARG A 19 -8.63 -8.14 -11.50
N TYR A 20 -8.02 -7.21 -10.76
CA TYR A 20 -8.57 -6.58 -9.58
C TYR A 20 -9.21 -5.23 -9.86
N HIS A 21 -9.26 -4.79 -11.12
CA HIS A 21 -9.77 -3.46 -11.50
C HIS A 21 -11.17 -3.17 -10.98
N LYS A 22 -12.09 -4.13 -11.15
CA LYS A 22 -13.46 -4.00 -10.66
C LYS A 22 -13.53 -3.88 -9.14
N TRP A 23 -12.68 -4.62 -8.42
CA TRP A 23 -12.62 -4.52 -6.95
C TRP A 23 -12.06 -3.16 -6.52
N ALA A 24 -10.97 -2.71 -7.14
CA ALA A 24 -10.32 -1.45 -6.83
C ALA A 24 -11.25 -0.24 -7.07
N LEU A 25 -11.98 -0.21 -8.19
CA LEU A 25 -12.97 0.84 -8.47
C LEU A 25 -14.12 0.86 -7.44
N ASN A 26 -14.64 -0.31 -7.05
CA ASN A 26 -15.70 -0.40 -6.05
C ASN A 26 -15.24 0.02 -4.66
N LEU A 27 -13.95 -0.12 -4.36
CA LEU A 27 -13.38 0.34 -3.10
C LEU A 27 -13.11 1.85 -3.14
N ALA A 28 -12.53 2.34 -4.24
CA ALA A 28 -12.25 3.76 -4.44
C ALA A 28 -13.51 4.63 -4.33
N SER A 29 -14.68 4.15 -4.77
CA SER A 29 -15.95 4.87 -4.61
C SER A 29 -16.42 5.03 -3.15
N ARG A 30 -15.78 4.33 -2.20
CA ARG A 30 -16.06 4.41 -0.75
C ARG A 30 -15.00 5.20 0.01
N VAL A 31 -13.94 5.63 -0.68
CA VAL A 31 -12.87 6.48 -0.15
C VAL A 31 -13.44 7.89 0.03
N THR A 32 -13.28 8.43 1.23
CA THR A 32 -13.87 9.72 1.63
C THR A 32 -12.81 10.78 1.90
N GLU A 33 -11.55 10.36 2.00
CA GLU A 33 -10.35 11.16 2.24
C GLU A 33 -9.21 10.49 1.45
N PRO A 34 -8.17 11.21 1.00
CA PRO A 34 -7.07 10.61 0.26
C PRO A 34 -6.46 9.41 0.99
N LEU A 35 -6.17 8.33 0.27
CA LEU A 35 -5.47 7.18 0.83
C LEU A 35 -4.01 7.55 1.08
N LEU A 36 -3.47 7.16 2.23
CA LEU A 36 -2.09 7.43 2.57
C LEU A 36 -1.17 6.48 1.81
N THR A 37 -0.02 6.96 1.33
CA THR A 37 1.00 6.11 0.71
C THR A 37 2.39 6.72 0.86
N CYS A 38 3.40 6.14 0.20
CA CYS A 38 4.79 6.59 0.20
C CYS A 38 5.39 6.58 -1.21
N GLU A 39 6.53 7.25 -1.39
CA GLU A 39 7.20 7.40 -2.68
C GLU A 39 7.65 6.07 -3.28
N ALA A 40 8.02 5.08 -2.45
CA ALA A 40 8.39 3.74 -2.93
C ALA A 40 7.23 3.07 -3.66
N VAL A 41 6.02 3.11 -3.08
CA VAL A 41 4.79 2.61 -3.71
C VAL A 41 4.48 3.36 -5.01
N LEU A 42 4.68 4.69 -5.03
CA LEU A 42 4.47 5.47 -6.26
C LEU A 42 5.45 5.10 -7.37
N ALA A 43 6.72 4.86 -7.03
CA ALA A 43 7.74 4.45 -7.98
C ALA A 43 7.42 3.09 -8.61
N GLU A 44 7.05 2.10 -7.80
CA GLU A 44 6.62 0.79 -8.29
C GLU A 44 5.32 0.86 -9.10
N THR A 45 4.33 1.63 -8.63
CA THR A 45 3.08 1.83 -9.36
C THR A 45 3.35 2.43 -10.74
N ALA A 46 4.21 3.45 -10.83
CA ALA A 46 4.59 4.07 -12.10
C ALA A 46 5.32 3.08 -13.02
N PHE A 47 6.17 2.22 -12.46
CA PHE A 47 6.85 1.16 -13.19
C PHE A 47 5.86 0.14 -13.78
N HIS A 48 4.92 -0.37 -12.98
CA HIS A 48 3.90 -1.32 -13.42
C HIS A 48 2.94 -0.73 -14.44
N LEU A 49 2.47 0.50 -14.22
CA LEU A 49 1.59 1.20 -15.17
C LEU A 49 2.32 1.72 -16.41
N ARG A 50 3.66 1.78 -16.37
CA ARG A 50 4.51 2.45 -17.37
C ARG A 50 4.06 3.88 -17.63
N SER A 51 3.64 4.59 -16.58
CA SER A 51 3.05 5.92 -16.69
C SER A 51 3.17 6.72 -15.39
N VAL A 52 4.18 7.60 -15.33
CA VAL A 52 4.30 8.62 -14.28
C VAL A 52 3.12 9.61 -14.29
N PRO A 53 2.61 10.09 -15.45
CA PRO A 53 1.48 11.02 -15.46
C PRO A 53 0.21 10.47 -14.76
N LEU A 54 -0.06 9.17 -14.86
CA LEU A 54 -1.20 8.57 -14.17
C LEU A 54 -1.03 8.60 -12.65
N VAL A 55 0.17 8.29 -12.15
CA VAL A 55 0.46 8.32 -10.71
C VAL A 55 0.37 9.74 -10.16
N LEU A 56 0.92 10.73 -10.87
CA LEU A 56 0.80 12.13 -10.48
C LEU A 56 -0.64 12.64 -10.54
N ALA A 57 -1.45 12.17 -11.50
CA ALA A 57 -2.87 12.49 -11.56
C ALA A 57 -3.62 11.93 -10.35
N MET A 58 -3.35 10.69 -9.92
CA MET A 58 -3.96 10.13 -8.70
C MET A 58 -3.70 10.99 -7.45
N MET A 59 -2.48 11.54 -7.33
CA MET A 59 -2.14 12.45 -6.22
C MET A 59 -2.83 13.81 -6.36
N ARG A 60 -2.74 14.43 -7.54
CA ARG A 60 -3.36 15.74 -7.83
C ARG A 60 -4.88 15.71 -7.63
N ASP A 61 -5.53 14.63 -8.05
CA ASP A 61 -6.97 14.47 -7.99
C ASP A 61 -7.45 14.00 -6.60
N GLY A 62 -6.52 13.85 -5.63
CA GLY A 62 -6.84 13.58 -4.23
C GLY A 62 -7.20 12.13 -3.93
N LEU A 63 -6.92 11.18 -4.83
CA LEU A 63 -7.08 9.75 -4.53
C LEU A 63 -6.08 9.30 -3.47
N ILE A 64 -4.85 9.80 -3.56
CA ILE A 64 -3.73 9.44 -2.68
C ILE A 64 -3.00 10.67 -2.15
N ALA A 65 -2.36 10.53 -0.99
CA ALA A 65 -1.47 11.52 -0.41
C ALA A 65 -0.21 10.84 0.16
N LEU A 66 0.95 11.47 -0.05
CA LEU A 66 2.19 11.08 0.61
C LEU A 66 2.11 11.41 2.09
N ALA A 67 2.42 10.43 2.94
CA ALA A 67 2.30 10.56 4.39
C ALA A 67 3.41 9.81 5.14
N PHE A 68 4.55 9.65 4.47
CA PHE A 68 5.68 8.87 4.96
C PHE A 68 6.99 9.46 4.44
N ASP A 69 7.99 9.58 5.31
CA ASP A 69 9.36 9.89 4.94
C ASP A 69 10.25 8.75 5.46
N CYS A 70 10.98 8.10 4.55
CA CYS A 70 11.89 7.01 4.91
C CYS A 70 12.99 7.45 5.88
N GLN A 71 13.48 8.69 5.76
CA GLN A 71 14.57 9.22 6.57
C GLN A 71 14.19 9.26 8.04
N ASP A 72 12.95 9.66 8.35
CA ASP A 72 12.42 9.76 9.72
C ASP A 72 12.21 8.40 10.41
N HIS A 73 12.27 7.31 9.64
CA HIS A 73 11.96 5.96 10.12
C HIS A 73 13.05 4.92 9.84
N LEU A 74 14.27 5.35 9.53
CA LEU A 74 15.39 4.47 9.21
C LEU A 74 15.63 3.36 10.24
N PRO A 75 15.66 3.60 11.57
CA PRO A 75 15.88 2.53 12.55
C PRO A 75 14.79 1.46 12.52
N GLN A 76 13.52 1.86 12.33
CA GLN A 76 12.39 0.95 12.28
C GLN A 76 12.39 0.14 10.96
N LEU A 77 12.66 0.80 9.83
CA LEU A 77 12.79 0.13 8.53
C LEU A 77 13.94 -0.88 8.54
N ALA A 78 15.10 -0.52 9.11
CA ALA A 78 16.23 -1.44 9.25
C ALA A 78 15.89 -2.65 10.14
N ALA A 79 15.16 -2.45 11.24
CA ALA A 79 14.70 -3.54 12.09
C ALA A 79 13.71 -4.47 11.38
N LEU A 80 12.78 -3.91 10.59
CA LEU A 80 11.84 -4.69 9.79
C LEU A 80 12.56 -5.47 8.68
N ALA A 81 13.51 -4.85 7.99
CA ALA A 81 14.35 -5.51 6.97
C ALA A 81 15.12 -6.70 7.56
N SER A 82 15.74 -6.52 8.74
CA SER A 82 16.43 -7.62 9.44
C SER A 82 15.46 -8.73 9.84
N ARG A 83 14.27 -8.36 10.34
CA ARG A 83 13.27 -9.32 10.81
C ARG A 83 12.67 -10.17 9.68
N TYR A 84 12.42 -9.56 8.53
CA TYR A 84 11.73 -10.19 7.41
C TYR A 84 12.67 -10.57 6.25
N GLY A 85 13.99 -10.54 6.47
CA GLY A 85 14.99 -10.77 5.43
C GLY A 85 14.80 -12.07 4.64
N ASP A 86 14.39 -13.16 5.30
CA ASP A 86 14.13 -14.45 4.63
C ASP A 86 12.99 -14.40 3.60
N ARG A 87 12.11 -13.39 3.70
CA ARG A 87 10.99 -13.16 2.78
C ARG A 87 11.30 -12.19 1.66
N GLN A 88 12.43 -11.50 1.74
CA GLN A 88 12.88 -10.51 0.75
C GLN A 88 11.82 -9.41 0.44
N PRO A 89 11.28 -8.71 1.47
CA PRO A 89 10.40 -7.57 1.23
C PRO A 89 11.14 -6.49 0.44
N ASP A 90 10.42 -5.80 -0.44
CA ASP A 90 10.93 -4.56 -1.03
C ASP A 90 10.81 -3.38 -0.05
N LEU A 91 11.24 -2.19 -0.49
CA LEU A 91 11.15 -1.00 0.35
C LEU A 91 9.70 -0.57 0.57
N ALA A 92 8.81 -0.74 -0.43
CA ALA A 92 7.42 -0.36 -0.33
C ALA A 92 6.69 -1.16 0.76
N ASP A 93 6.91 -2.49 0.81
CA ASP A 93 6.43 -3.38 1.86
C ASP A 93 6.79 -2.85 3.24
N LEU A 94 8.08 -2.57 3.47
CA LEU A 94 8.58 -2.11 4.76
C LEU A 94 8.00 -0.74 5.15
N CYS A 95 7.86 0.16 4.17
CA CYS A 95 7.21 1.45 4.37
C CYS A 95 5.75 1.28 4.76
N ILE A 96 4.99 0.40 4.08
CA ILE A 96 3.58 0.14 4.39
C ILE A 96 3.43 -0.47 5.79
N ILE A 97 4.28 -1.41 6.18
CA ILE A 97 4.28 -1.97 7.54
C ILE A 97 4.47 -0.82 8.54
N ARG A 98 5.48 0.04 8.33
CA ARG A 98 5.75 1.17 9.23
C ARG A 98 4.60 2.18 9.25
N MET A 99 4.02 2.52 8.10
CA MET A 99 2.84 3.38 8.01
C MET A 99 1.67 2.78 8.80
N SER A 100 1.47 1.46 8.75
CA SER A 100 0.39 0.81 9.51
C SER A 100 0.58 0.90 11.04
N GLU A 101 1.81 1.10 11.51
CA GLU A 101 2.14 1.40 12.92
C GLU A 101 1.84 2.86 13.26
N LEU A 102 2.17 3.79 12.37
CA LEU A 102 1.95 5.24 12.54
C LEU A 102 0.48 5.64 12.47
N TYR A 103 -0.31 4.93 11.66
CA TYR A 103 -1.72 5.20 11.42
C TYR A 103 -2.59 4.02 11.90
N PRO A 104 -2.72 3.79 13.21
CA PRO A 104 -3.30 2.56 13.77
C PRO A 104 -4.77 2.30 13.37
N HIS A 105 -5.49 3.36 13.00
CA HIS A 105 -6.89 3.31 12.54
C HIS A 105 -7.06 3.14 11.02
N HIS A 106 -5.96 3.06 10.26
CA HIS A 106 -5.99 2.81 8.82
C HIS A 106 -5.77 1.33 8.54
N SER A 107 -6.50 0.80 7.56
CA SER A 107 -6.24 -0.52 7.00
C SER A 107 -5.32 -0.41 5.78
N VAL A 108 -4.44 -1.39 5.60
CA VAL A 108 -3.67 -1.53 4.35
C VAL A 108 -4.58 -2.11 3.28
N ILE A 109 -4.65 -1.42 2.15
CA ILE A 109 -5.42 -1.80 0.97
C ILE A 109 -4.45 -2.39 -0.04
N THR A 110 -4.48 -3.70 -0.20
CA THR A 110 -3.53 -4.45 -1.02
C THR A 110 -4.23 -5.62 -1.73
N VAL A 111 -3.68 -6.05 -2.86
CA VAL A 111 -4.09 -7.27 -3.54
C VAL A 111 -3.29 -8.49 -3.06
N ASP A 112 -2.14 -8.27 -2.43
CA ASP A 112 -1.20 -9.29 -1.96
C ASP A 112 -1.45 -9.64 -0.48
N GLY A 113 -2.73 -9.86 -0.17
CA GLY A 113 -3.18 -10.09 1.21
C GLY A 113 -2.60 -11.35 1.85
N GLU A 114 -2.10 -12.31 1.08
CA GLU A 114 -1.42 -13.49 1.63
C GLU A 114 -0.05 -13.14 2.21
N ASP A 115 0.71 -12.28 1.54
CA ASP A 115 2.03 -11.84 1.98
C ASP A 115 1.90 -10.90 3.19
N PHE A 116 1.00 -9.91 3.10
CA PHE A 116 0.75 -8.96 4.18
C PHE A 116 0.17 -9.60 5.45
N ARG A 117 -0.50 -10.76 5.35
CA ARG A 117 -0.96 -11.53 6.51
C ARG A 117 0.17 -12.10 7.35
N ILE A 118 1.39 -12.14 6.84
CA ILE A 118 2.54 -12.69 7.54
C ILE A 118 3.29 -11.58 8.29
N TYR A 119 3.30 -10.38 7.72
CA TYR A 119 3.86 -9.20 8.37
C TYR A 119 3.08 -8.82 9.64
N ARG A 120 3.77 -8.16 10.56
CA ARG A 120 3.25 -7.73 11.86
C ARG A 120 3.67 -6.29 12.11
N ARG A 121 2.70 -5.48 12.52
CA ARG A 121 2.92 -4.13 13.05
C ARG A 121 3.12 -4.20 14.56
N ASN A 122 3.78 -3.20 15.15
CA ASN A 122 3.97 -3.09 16.60
C ASN A 122 4.47 -4.39 17.23
N LYS A 123 5.49 -4.99 16.60
CA LYS A 123 6.07 -6.30 16.93
C LYS A 123 5.15 -7.49 16.60
N ARG A 124 3.96 -7.63 17.19
CA ARG A 124 3.16 -8.87 17.09
C ARG A 124 1.74 -8.70 16.58
N GLU A 125 1.31 -7.48 16.31
CA GLU A 125 -0.06 -7.21 15.90
C GLU A 125 -0.23 -7.51 14.42
N ALA A 126 -1.36 -8.13 14.07
CA ALA A 126 -1.74 -8.28 12.67
C ALA A 126 -2.00 -6.91 12.04
N ILE A 127 -1.58 -6.74 10.80
CA ILE A 127 -1.91 -5.55 10.01
C ILE A 127 -3.39 -5.66 9.61
N PRO A 128 -4.24 -4.65 9.88
CA PRO A 128 -5.61 -4.64 9.36
C PRO A 128 -5.58 -4.53 7.83
N LEU A 129 -6.18 -5.48 7.13
CA LEU A 129 -6.14 -5.55 5.67
C LEU A 129 -7.52 -5.38 5.04
N ILE A 130 -7.54 -4.75 3.87
CA ILE A 130 -8.66 -4.76 2.94
C ILE A 130 -8.14 -5.32 1.62
N CYS A 131 -8.60 -6.53 1.28
CA CYS A 131 -8.14 -7.27 0.10
C CYS A 131 -9.32 -7.70 -0.76
N PRO A 132 -9.10 -8.06 -2.03
CA PRO A 132 -10.10 -8.71 -2.86
C PRO A 132 -10.62 -9.99 -2.18
N PRO A 133 -11.90 -10.35 -2.38
CA PRO A 133 -12.39 -11.64 -1.95
C PRO A 133 -11.59 -12.75 -2.66
N VAL A 134 -11.23 -13.79 -1.92
CA VAL A 134 -10.58 -14.99 -2.50
C VAL A 134 -11.54 -15.55 -3.55
N ALA A 135 -11.07 -15.69 -4.79
CA ALA A 135 -11.83 -16.38 -5.82
C ALA A 135 -12.08 -17.80 -5.32
N ARG A 136 -13.35 -18.14 -5.07
CA ARG A 136 -13.77 -19.53 -4.82
C ARG A 136 -13.73 -20.31 -6.12
#